data_AF-A0A8T6JAL2-F1
#
_entry.id   AF-A0A8T6JAL2-F1
#
_cell.length_a   1.000
_cell.length_b   1.000
_cell.length_c   1.000
_cell.angle_alpha   90.00
_cell.angle_beta   90.00
_cell.angle_gamma   90.00
#
_symmetry.space_group_name_H-M   'P 1'
#
loop_
_entity.id
_entity.type
_entity.pdbx_description
1 polymer ?
#
loop_
_entity_poly.entity_id
_entity_poly.type
_entity_poly.pdbx_seq_one_letter_code
_entity_poly.pdbx_strand_id
1 'polypeptide(L)' 'MTDALGWRKKFGVLGPSTNTIVQPDFDDLRPPGVTNHYSRIIIQDANAISDETFMAGTIEISENT' A
#
# COMPACT_ATOMS: atom_id res chain seq x y z
N MET A 1 -4.64 13.93 23.09
CA MET A 1 -4.00 12.64 23.44
C MET A 1 -3.15 12.24 22.26
N THR A 2 -1.85 12.08 22.46
CA THR A 2 -0.94 11.65 21.38
C THR A 2 -1.17 10.17 21.11
N ASP A 3 -1.18 9.77 19.83
CA ASP A 3 -1.36 8.37 19.42
C ASP A 3 -0.32 7.47 20.09
N ALA A 4 -0.73 6.35 20.67
CA ALA A 4 0.18 5.51 21.47
C ALA A 4 1.29 4.87 20.62
N LEU A 5 1.03 4.56 19.34
CA LEU A 5 1.95 3.83 18.47
C LEU A 5 2.43 4.70 17.29
N GLY A 6 1.55 5.50 16.72
CA GLY A 6 1.80 6.41 15.59
C GLY A 6 2.06 7.85 16.01
N TRP A 7 2.69 8.09 17.19
CA TRP A 7 2.93 9.44 17.72
C TRP A 7 3.81 10.31 16.82
N ARG A 8 4.65 9.70 15.96
CA ARG A 8 5.55 10.40 15.04
C ARG A 8 4.92 10.60 13.66
N LYS A 9 4.31 9.56 13.07
CA LYS A 9 3.66 9.62 11.76
C LYS A 9 2.75 8.42 11.52
N LYS A 10 1.73 8.61 10.68
CA LYS A 10 0.87 7.54 10.16
C LYS A 10 0.90 7.59 8.64
N PHE A 11 1.21 6.47 8.00
CA PHE A 11 1.17 6.32 6.55
C PHE A 11 -0.07 5.54 6.14
N GLY A 12 -0.89 6.11 5.25
CA GLY A 12 -1.90 5.37 4.52
C GLY A 12 -1.30 4.84 3.23
N VAL A 13 -1.32 3.53 3.04
CA VAL A 13 -0.73 2.88 1.87
C VAL A 13 -1.80 2.06 1.19
N LEU A 14 -1.95 2.29 -0.11
CA LEU A 14 -2.80 1.48 -0.96
C LEU A 14 -1.91 0.65 -1.88
N GLY A 15 -2.22 -0.64 -2.00
CA GLY A 15 -1.56 -1.48 -2.99
C GLY A 15 -2.45 -2.59 -3.51
N PRO A 16 -2.04 -3.25 -4.62
CA PRO A 16 -2.77 -4.37 -5.19
C PRO A 16 -3.05 -5.48 -4.18
N SER A 17 -4.21 -6.13 -4.27
CA SER A 17 -4.56 -7.27 -3.43
C SER A 17 -3.54 -8.41 -3.52
N THR A 18 -2.88 -8.55 -4.66
CA THR A 18 -1.83 -9.54 -4.95
C THR A 18 -0.44 -9.17 -4.44
N ASN A 19 -0.20 -7.92 -4.01
CA ASN A 19 1.11 -7.53 -3.50
C ASN A 19 1.32 -8.04 -2.07
N THR A 20 2.29 -8.94 -1.88
CA THR A 20 2.61 -9.53 -0.57
C THR A 20 3.91 -9.01 0.04
N ILE A 21 4.61 -8.08 -0.62
CA ILE A 21 5.95 -7.63 -0.23
C ILE A 21 5.91 -6.28 0.50
N VAL A 22 5.15 -5.32 -0.04
CA VAL A 22 5.24 -3.92 0.43
C VAL A 22 4.79 -3.77 1.88
N GLN A 23 3.76 -4.51 2.32
CA GLN A 23 3.29 -4.44 3.70
C GLN A 23 4.35 -4.93 4.71
N PRO A 24 4.94 -6.14 4.56
CA PRO A 24 6.09 -6.56 5.36
C PRO A 24 7.26 -5.57 5.36
N ASP A 25 7.67 -5.08 4.19
CA ASP A 25 8.79 -4.12 4.10
C ASP A 25 8.51 -2.82 4.86
N PHE A 26 7.29 -2.28 4.73
CA PHE A 26 6.88 -1.10 5.49
C PHE A 26 6.90 -1.36 7.00
N ASP A 27 6.52 -2.55 7.44
CA ASP A 27 6.49 -2.91 8.85
C ASP A 27 7.89 -3.14 9.44
N ASP A 28 8.80 -3.75 8.67
CA ASP A 28 10.18 -4.01 9.08
C ASP A 28 11.05 -2.75 9.07
N LEU A 29 10.82 -1.85 8.11
CA LEU A 29 11.63 -0.64 7.93
C LEU A 29 11.12 0.57 8.72
N ARG A 30 9.97 0.50 9.40
CA ARG A 30 9.39 1.68 10.05
C ARG A 30 10.24 2.16 11.23
N PRO A 31 10.54 3.47 11.32
CA PRO A 31 11.15 4.04 12.52
C PRO A 31 10.20 3.99 13.74
N PRO A 32 10.73 4.05 14.97
CA PRO A 32 9.90 4.16 16.17
C PRO A 32 8.90 5.33 16.10
N GLY A 33 7.66 5.04 16.51
CA GLY A 33 6.56 6.01 16.50
C GLY A 33 5.84 6.17 15.16
N VAL A 34 6.22 5.41 14.14
CA VAL A 34 5.55 5.40 12.83
C VAL A 34 4.67 4.17 12.69
N THR A 35 3.43 4.33 12.25
CA THR A 35 2.54 3.19 11.90
C THR A 35 2.10 3.24 10.43
N ASN A 36 1.90 2.05 9.86
CA ASN A 36 1.47 1.85 8.48
C ASN A 36 0.05 1.30 8.48
N HIS A 37 -0.83 1.92 7.70
CA HIS A 37 -2.21 1.48 7.49
C HIS A 37 -2.33 1.05 6.03
N TYR A 38 -2.13 -0.25 5.80
CA TYR A 38 -2.17 -0.84 4.46
C TYR A 38 -3.58 -1.31 4.12
N SER A 39 -4.10 -0.87 2.97
CA SER A 39 -5.35 -1.37 2.41
C SER A 39 -5.13 -1.91 1.00
N ARG A 40 -5.90 -2.94 0.66
CA ARG A 40 -5.77 -3.68 -0.59
C ARG A 40 -6.80 -3.20 -1.59
N ILE A 41 -6.34 -2.95 -2.80
CA ILE A 41 -7.20 -2.68 -3.94
C ILE A 41 -7.44 -4.01 -4.65
N ILE A 42 -8.70 -4.39 -4.80
CA ILE A 42 -9.08 -5.58 -5.54
C ILE A 42 -8.78 -5.31 -7.00
N ILE A 43 -7.87 -6.08 -7.59
CA ILE A 43 -7.67 -6.08 -9.03
C ILE A 43 -8.29 -7.37 -9.58
N GLN A 44 -9.31 -7.23 -10.43
CA GLN A 44 -9.86 -8.36 -11.17
C GLN A 44 -8.92 -8.66 -12.35
N ASP A 45 -8.35 -9.86 -12.38
CA ASP A 45 -7.53 -10.39 -13.48
C ASP A 45 -6.33 -9.55 -13.94
N ALA A 46 -5.60 -8.90 -13.02
CA ALA A 46 -4.30 -8.35 -13.38
C ALA A 46 -3.23 -9.45 -13.46
N ASN A 47 -2.97 -9.88 -14.69
CA ASN A 47 -1.66 -10.36 -15.10
C ASN A 47 -0.66 -9.20 -14.97
N ALA A 48 -0.21 -8.88 -13.75
CA ALA A 48 0.81 -7.88 -13.48
C ALA A 48 2.21 -8.46 -13.78
N ILE A 49 2.44 -8.85 -15.04
CA ILE A 49 3.65 -9.56 -15.48
C ILE A 49 4.74 -8.58 -15.96
N SER A 50 4.41 -7.30 -16.16
CA SER A 50 5.36 -6.25 -16.56
C SER A 50 5.06 -4.89 -15.91
N ASP A 51 6.03 -3.97 -15.94
CA ASP A 51 5.86 -2.60 -15.46
C ASP A 51 4.70 -1.88 -16.16
N GLU A 52 4.50 -2.11 -17.47
CA GLU A 52 3.36 -1.53 -18.20
C GLU A 52 2.01 -2.03 -17.66
N THR A 53 1.90 -3.34 -17.38
CA THR A 53 0.66 -3.91 -16.84
C THR A 53 0.37 -3.42 -15.41
N PHE A 54 1.43 -3.19 -14.63
CA PHE A 54 1.31 -2.58 -13.30
C PHE A 54 0.80 -1.14 -13.40
N MET A 55 1.40 -0.34 -14.28
CA MET A 55 0.99 1.06 -14.48
C MET A 55 -0.46 1.18 -14.97
N ALA A 56 -0.90 0.32 -15.89
CA ALA A 56 -2.30 0.30 -16.34
C ALA A 56 -3.28 0.09 -15.17
N GLY A 57 -2.98 -0.86 -14.27
CA GLY A 57 -3.79 -1.07 -13.07
C GLY A 57 -3.82 0.16 -12.15
N THR A 58 -2.69 0.86 -11.99
CA THR A 58 -2.67 2.10 -11.16
C THR A 58 -3.51 3.23 -11.74
N ILE A 59 -3.60 3.35 -13.06
CA ILE A 59 -4.42 4.37 -13.73
C ILE A 59 -5.89 4.04 -13.55
N GLU A 60 -6.31 2.80 -13.76
CA GLU A 60 -7.70 2.37 -13.57
C GLU A 60 -8.19 2.60 -12.13
N ILE A 61 -7.31 2.40 -11.15
CA ILE A 61 -7.59 2.73 -9.75
C ILE A 61 -7.80 4.24 -9.59
N SER A 62 -6.93 5.07 -10.18
CA SER A 62 -7.01 6.52 -10.09
C SER A 62 -8.28 7.08 -10.73
N GLU A 63 -8.81 6.44 -11.76
CA GLU A 63 -10.03 6.88 -12.45
C GLU A 63 -11.32 6.47 -11.71
N ASN A 64 -11.24 5.49 -10.80
CA ASN A 64 -12.36 4.99 -10.00
C ASN A 64 -12.50 5.67 -8.62
N THR A 65 -11.75 6.75 -8.36
CA THR A 65 -11.80 7.54 -7.11
C THR A 65 -12.10 9.00 -7.39
#